data_AF-A0A927MGK9-F1
#
_entry.id   AF-A0A927MGK9-F1
#
_cell.length_a   1.000
_cell.length_b   1.000
_cell.length_c   1.000
_cell.angle_alpha   90.00
_cell.angle_beta   90.00
_cell.angle_gamma   90.00
#
_symmetry.space_group_name_H-M   'P 1'
#
loop_
_entity.id
_entity.type
_entity.pdbx_description
1 polymer ?
#
loop_
_entity_poly.entity_id
_entity_poly.type
_entity_poly.pdbx_seq_one_letter_code
_entity_poly.pdbx_strand_id
1 'polypeptide(L)'
;MSISISGSNKIQYNSFNNSSAIKAPNWEIIPHKGMQTPSKDELIKQIKDLAAMRAEAVTDEDFANVNHLEAKLSAQYLSSVSPDRKTLYKEAVQTIGSQKQNKEYSEGEKTLLDYLNEKDGIVSHLKNGKPYPLSSGGSITPISNSRGGYDYDVSVGGNIVLSSNQGLGGWTFTMTPAEMDKKNEFNKIFDSTYNATKHENKIVPNERIDIRI
;
A
#
# COMPACT_ATOMS: atom_id res chain seq x y z
N MET A 1 16.12 42.64 48.81
CA MET A 1 15.76 41.28 48.38
C MET A 1 14.64 41.40 47.35
N SER A 2 15.00 41.41 46.07
CA SER A 2 14.07 41.48 44.93
C SER A 2 14.23 40.18 44.14
N ILE A 3 13.16 39.40 44.07
CA ILE A 3 13.13 38.12 43.36
C ILE A 3 12.74 38.46 41.92
N SER A 4 13.70 38.35 41.00
CA SER A 4 13.44 38.47 39.57
C SER A 4 12.96 37.12 39.05
N ILE A 5 11.69 37.04 38.63
CA ILE A 5 11.13 35.83 38.05
C ILE A 5 11.32 35.92 36.53
N SER A 6 12.52 35.60 36.08
CA SER A 6 12.85 35.41 34.67
C SER A 6 12.47 33.98 34.29
N GLY A 7 11.34 33.80 33.59
CA GLY A 7 10.85 32.47 33.25
C GLY A 7 9.93 32.46 32.04
N SER A 8 10.32 33.13 30.96
CA SER A 8 9.66 32.96 29.67
C SER A 8 9.89 31.52 29.20
N ASN A 9 8.89 30.66 29.37
CA ASN A 9 8.84 29.33 28.77
C ASN A 9 8.90 29.50 27.25
N LYS A 10 10.11 29.43 26.67
CA LYS A 10 10.28 29.14 25.27
C LYS A 10 9.78 27.72 25.09
N ILE A 11 8.52 27.59 24.66
CA ILE A 11 8.00 26.34 24.11
C ILE A 11 8.94 26.01 22.95
N GLN A 12 9.87 25.07 23.19
CA GLN A 12 10.58 24.40 22.13
C GLN A 12 9.50 23.63 21.38
N TYR A 13 8.96 24.24 20.32
CA TYR A 13 8.41 23.48 19.23
C TYR A 13 9.57 22.65 18.72
N ASN A 14 9.70 21.41 19.22
CA ASN A 14 10.41 20.38 18.50
C ASN A 14 9.69 20.29 17.16
N SER A 15 10.22 21.03 16.18
CA SER A 15 10.01 20.75 14.78
C SER A 15 10.41 19.29 14.61
N PHE A 16 9.42 18.41 14.66
CA PHE A 16 9.53 17.11 14.06
C PHE A 16 9.61 17.38 12.57
N ASN A 17 10.81 17.79 12.12
CA ASN A 17 11.28 17.60 10.76
C ASN A 17 11.33 16.07 10.54
N ASN A 18 10.16 15.45 10.47
CA ASN A 18 9.96 14.14 9.90
C ASN A 18 10.09 14.33 8.39
N SER A 19 11.33 14.54 7.94
CA SER A 19 11.79 14.12 6.62
C SER A 19 11.81 12.58 6.60
N SER A 20 10.70 11.94 6.94
CA SER A 20 10.46 10.55 6.67
C SER A 20 10.07 10.52 5.20
N ALA A 21 11.02 10.23 4.31
CA ALA A 21 10.67 9.83 2.96
C ALA A 21 9.56 8.77 3.09
N ILE A 22 8.40 9.00 2.46
CA ILE A 22 7.30 8.03 2.52
C ILE A 22 7.87 6.72 1.99
N LYS A 23 7.92 5.67 2.82
CA LYS A 23 8.53 4.41 2.42
C LYS A 23 7.80 3.89 1.18
N ALA A 24 8.60 3.44 0.21
CA ALA A 24 8.06 2.88 -1.02
C ALA A 24 7.16 1.68 -0.69
N PRO A 25 6.05 1.49 -1.43
CA PRO A 25 5.22 0.30 -1.30
C PRO A 25 6.04 -0.98 -1.53
N ASN A 26 5.75 -2.05 -0.78
CA ASN A 26 6.33 -3.35 -1.07
C ASN A 26 5.67 -3.95 -2.31
N TRP A 27 6.35 -3.85 -3.45
CA TRP A 27 5.84 -4.30 -4.74
C TRP A 27 5.76 -5.82 -4.91
N GLU A 28 6.31 -6.63 -4.00
CA GLU A 28 6.20 -8.09 -4.09
C GLU A 28 4.83 -8.60 -3.65
N ILE A 29 4.19 -7.89 -2.72
CA ILE A 29 2.91 -8.27 -2.12
C ILE A 29 1.74 -7.38 -2.59
N ILE A 30 2.05 -6.29 -3.28
CA ILE A 30 1.04 -5.40 -3.86
C ILE A 30 0.78 -5.86 -5.29
N PRO A 31 -0.44 -6.32 -5.61
CA PRO A 31 -0.77 -6.72 -6.96
C PRO A 31 -0.63 -5.52 -7.91
N HIS A 32 0.06 -5.67 -9.02
CA HIS A 32 0.22 -4.61 -10.02
C HIS A 32 0.25 -5.22 -11.41
N LYS A 33 -0.09 -4.42 -12.43
CA LYS A 33 -0.04 -4.88 -13.82
C LYS A 33 1.38 -5.34 -14.20
N GLY A 34 1.47 -6.44 -14.94
CA GLY A 34 2.73 -6.92 -15.51
C GLY A 34 3.69 -7.58 -14.50
N MET A 35 3.18 -8.17 -13.41
CA MET A 35 4.00 -9.07 -12.60
C MET A 35 4.39 -10.30 -13.42
N GLN A 36 5.61 -10.80 -13.19
CA GLN A 36 5.98 -12.11 -13.72
C GLN A 36 5.10 -13.16 -13.05
N THR A 37 4.32 -13.85 -13.88
CA THR A 37 3.36 -14.86 -13.47
C THR A 37 3.69 -16.17 -14.19
N PRO A 38 3.84 -17.28 -13.46
CA PRO A 38 3.86 -18.62 -14.05
C PRO A 38 2.57 -18.91 -14.84
N SER A 39 2.53 -20.04 -15.54
CA SER A 39 1.29 -20.47 -16.20
C SER A 39 0.13 -20.57 -15.20
N LYS A 40 -1.11 -20.42 -15.68
CA LYS A 40 -2.31 -20.53 -14.84
C LYS A 40 -2.35 -21.84 -14.06
N ASP A 41 -1.95 -22.95 -14.69
CA ASP A 41 -1.94 -24.27 -14.06
C ASP A 41 -0.86 -24.39 -12.98
N GLU A 42 0.30 -23.77 -13.20
CA GLU A 42 1.39 -23.71 -12.22
C GLU A 42 0.98 -22.85 -11.02
N LEU A 43 0.30 -21.73 -11.24
CA LEU A 43 -0.25 -20.90 -10.17
C LEU A 43 -1.27 -21.68 -9.34
N ILE A 44 -2.20 -22.41 -9.98
CA ILE A 44 -3.18 -23.23 -9.27
C ILE A 44 -2.47 -24.32 -8.46
N LYS A 45 -1.42 -24.95 -9.01
CA LYS A 45 -0.61 -25.92 -8.27
C LYS A 45 0.05 -25.29 -7.04
N GLN A 46 0.70 -24.14 -7.20
CA GLN A 46 1.33 -23.42 -6.08
C GLN A 46 0.31 -23.00 -5.00
N ILE A 47 -0.91 -22.63 -5.38
CA ILE A 47 -1.98 -22.29 -4.41
C ILE A 47 -2.34 -23.52 -3.57
N LYS A 48 -2.44 -24.70 -4.20
CA LYS A 48 -2.73 -25.96 -3.51
C LYS A 48 -1.60 -26.37 -2.58
N ASP A 49 -0.35 -26.29 -3.06
CA ASP A 49 0.83 -26.62 -2.27
C ASP A 49 0.95 -25.69 -1.05
N LEU A 50 0.66 -24.39 -1.21
CA LEU A 50 0.63 -23.42 -0.13
C LEU A 50 -0.49 -23.70 0.88
N ALA A 51 -1.67 -24.12 0.42
CA ALA A 51 -2.78 -24.49 1.29
C ALA A 51 -2.47 -25.74 2.13
N ALA A 52 -1.78 -26.72 1.56
CA ALA A 52 -1.28 -27.88 2.30
C ALA A 52 -0.22 -27.48 3.33
N MET A 53 0.75 -26.65 2.95
CA MET A 53 1.75 -26.09 3.86
C MET A 53 1.10 -25.31 5.02
N ARG A 54 0.05 -24.52 4.74
CA ARG A 54 -0.76 -23.84 5.77
C ARG A 54 -1.42 -24.84 6.72
N ALA A 55 -1.91 -25.97 6.21
CA ALA A 55 -2.54 -27.00 7.02
C ALA A 55 -1.53 -27.72 7.94
N GLU A 56 -0.27 -27.77 7.56
CA GLU A 56 0.81 -28.41 8.31
C GLU A 56 1.58 -27.45 9.23
N ALA A 57 1.46 -26.13 9.04
CA ALA A 57 2.11 -25.12 9.86
C ALA A 57 1.76 -25.27 11.36
N VAL A 58 2.79 -25.28 12.20
CA VAL A 58 2.66 -25.43 13.67
C VAL A 58 3.22 -24.22 14.41
N THR A 59 4.33 -23.66 13.93
CA THR A 59 5.02 -22.56 14.61
C THR A 59 4.61 -21.19 14.07
N ASP A 60 4.81 -20.14 14.87
CA ASP A 60 4.57 -18.76 14.43
C ASP A 60 5.44 -18.36 13.23
N GLU A 61 6.65 -18.92 13.12
CA GLU A 61 7.54 -18.70 11.98
C GLU A 61 7.01 -19.36 10.71
N ASP A 62 6.46 -20.58 10.80
CA ASP A 62 5.78 -21.24 9.68
C ASP A 62 4.59 -20.40 9.22
N PHE A 63 3.77 -19.92 10.15
CA PHE A 63 2.63 -19.06 9.83
C PHE A 63 3.05 -17.75 9.16
N ALA A 64 4.12 -17.10 9.65
CA ALA A 64 4.67 -15.89 9.05
C ALA A 64 5.18 -16.13 7.63
N ASN A 65 5.90 -17.23 7.40
CA ASN A 65 6.39 -17.62 6.08
C ASN A 65 5.22 -17.91 5.12
N VAL A 66 4.25 -18.71 5.56
CA VAL A 66 3.07 -19.02 4.74
C VAL A 66 2.26 -17.77 4.41
N ASN A 67 2.05 -16.86 5.37
CA ASN A 67 1.37 -15.59 5.14
C ASN A 67 2.11 -14.75 4.08
N HIS A 68 3.43 -14.69 4.16
CA HIS A 68 4.25 -13.96 3.20
C HIS A 68 4.14 -14.57 1.79
N LEU A 69 4.24 -15.89 1.68
CA LEU A 69 4.07 -16.62 0.43
C LEU A 69 2.66 -16.44 -0.15
N GLU A 70 1.62 -16.46 0.69
CA GLU A 70 0.24 -16.20 0.27
C GLU A 70 0.06 -14.79 -0.29
N ALA A 71 0.60 -13.78 0.40
CA ALA A 71 0.55 -12.40 -0.07
C ALA A 71 1.23 -12.24 -1.43
N LYS A 72 2.40 -12.85 -1.62
CA LYS A 72 3.13 -12.83 -2.90
C LYS A 72 2.39 -13.56 -4.02
N LEU A 73 1.92 -14.78 -3.76
CA LEU A 73 1.24 -15.60 -4.76
C LEU A 73 -0.12 -15.02 -5.14
N SER A 74 -0.85 -14.47 -4.17
CA SER A 74 -2.09 -13.77 -4.45
C SER A 74 -1.84 -12.51 -5.29
N ALA A 75 -0.79 -11.73 -4.98
CA ALA A 75 -0.42 -10.58 -5.80
C ALA A 75 -0.15 -10.95 -7.27
N GLN A 76 0.57 -12.05 -7.49
CA GLN A 76 0.82 -12.63 -8.81
C GLN A 76 -0.48 -13.07 -9.51
N TYR A 77 -1.35 -13.83 -8.84
CA TYR A 77 -2.63 -14.28 -9.40
C TYR A 77 -3.53 -13.12 -9.83
N LEU A 78 -3.54 -12.05 -9.02
CA LEU A 78 -4.33 -10.84 -9.23
C LEU A 78 -3.79 -9.92 -10.32
N SER A 79 -2.48 -9.96 -10.61
CA SER A 79 -1.76 -9.05 -11.51
C SER A 79 -2.45 -8.80 -12.86
N SER A 80 -3.12 -9.81 -13.40
CA SER A 80 -3.83 -9.74 -14.69
C SER A 80 -5.04 -8.79 -14.72
N VAL A 81 -5.67 -8.53 -13.58
CA VAL A 81 -6.79 -7.56 -13.45
C VAL A 81 -6.39 -6.31 -12.68
N SER A 82 -5.14 -6.25 -12.23
CA SER A 82 -4.63 -5.15 -11.44
C SER A 82 -4.34 -3.91 -12.29
N PRO A 83 -4.65 -2.72 -11.76
CA PRO A 83 -4.14 -1.46 -12.29
C PRO A 83 -2.60 -1.42 -12.30
N ASP A 84 -2.04 -0.54 -13.14
CA ASP A 84 -0.60 -0.29 -13.14
C ASP A 84 -0.19 0.61 -11.95
N ARG A 85 -0.24 0.03 -10.75
CA ARG A 85 0.05 0.75 -9.51
C ARG A 85 1.47 1.31 -9.45
N LYS A 86 2.44 0.71 -10.15
CA LYS A 86 3.83 1.16 -10.17
C LYS A 86 3.99 2.47 -10.93
N THR A 87 3.40 2.58 -12.11
CA THR A 87 3.42 3.83 -12.88
C THR A 87 2.66 4.92 -12.13
N LEU A 88 1.47 4.59 -11.61
CA LEU A 88 0.63 5.51 -10.84
C LEU A 88 1.35 6.06 -9.60
N TYR A 89 2.04 5.19 -8.85
CA TYR A 89 2.87 5.61 -7.72
C TYR A 89 3.99 6.55 -8.13
N LYS A 90 4.71 6.23 -9.22
CA LYS A 90 5.82 7.07 -9.69
C LYS A 90 5.33 8.46 -10.09
N GLU A 91 4.23 8.53 -10.83
CA GLU A 91 3.61 9.79 -11.24
C GLU A 91 3.06 10.58 -10.04
N ALA A 92 2.43 9.88 -9.08
CA ALA A 92 1.96 10.46 -7.83
C ALA A 92 3.11 11.10 -7.02
N VAL A 93 4.19 10.36 -6.79
CA VAL A 93 5.37 10.86 -6.04
C VAL A 93 6.03 12.03 -6.76
N GLN A 94 6.14 11.97 -8.09
CA GLN A 94 6.66 13.09 -8.88
C GLN A 94 5.78 14.33 -8.75
N THR A 95 4.46 14.17 -8.87
CA THR A 95 3.48 15.26 -8.72
C THR A 95 3.55 15.90 -7.33
N ILE A 96 3.65 15.08 -6.28
CA ILE A 96 3.82 15.54 -4.89
C ILE A 96 5.15 16.28 -4.73
N GLY A 97 6.23 15.75 -5.32
CA GLY A 97 7.58 16.32 -5.25
C GLY A 97 7.72 17.68 -5.92
N SER A 98 7.20 17.82 -7.14
CA SER A 98 7.19 19.09 -7.87
C SER A 98 6.49 20.22 -7.10
N GLN A 99 5.55 19.91 -6.21
CA GLN A 99 4.90 20.90 -5.35
C GLN A 99 5.71 21.31 -4.13
N LYS A 100 6.59 20.45 -3.61
CA LYS A 100 7.50 20.82 -2.52
C LYS A 100 8.56 21.82 -2.99
N GLN A 101 9.06 21.67 -4.22
CA GLN A 101 10.02 22.61 -4.81
C GLN A 101 9.37 23.98 -5.09
N ASN A 102 8.11 24.01 -5.52
CA ASN A 102 7.35 25.26 -5.67
C ASN A 102 6.95 25.92 -4.32
N LYS A 103 7.24 25.30 -3.17
CA LYS A 103 7.05 25.90 -1.84
C LYS A 103 8.27 26.70 -1.34
N GLU A 104 9.39 26.73 -2.08
CA GLU A 104 10.53 27.61 -1.78
C GLU A 104 10.31 29.08 -2.20
N TYR A 105 9.12 29.43 -2.70
CA TYR A 105 8.63 30.82 -2.72
C TYR A 105 7.82 31.07 -1.44
N SER A 106 8.56 31.40 -0.38
CA SER A 106 8.05 31.77 0.95
C SER A 106 7.16 33.02 0.89
N GLU A 107 5.93 32.94 1.43
CA GLU A 107 5.10 33.98 2.09
C GLU A 107 5.12 35.46 1.64
N GLY A 108 5.69 35.81 0.49
CA GLY A 108 5.74 37.14 -0.07
C GLY A 108 5.44 37.09 -1.55
N GLU A 109 4.21 37.47 -1.89
CA GLU A 109 3.73 37.82 -3.24
C GLU A 109 3.72 36.68 -4.28
N LYS A 110 2.53 36.12 -4.51
CA LYS A 110 2.25 35.34 -5.73
C LYS A 110 2.62 36.18 -6.95
N THR A 111 3.45 35.64 -7.83
CA THR A 111 3.84 36.37 -9.05
C THR A 111 2.66 36.44 -10.03
N LEU A 112 2.64 37.43 -10.92
CA LEU A 112 1.64 37.51 -12.01
C LEU A 112 1.62 36.24 -12.87
N LEU A 113 2.79 35.59 -13.04
CA LEU A 113 2.91 34.30 -13.71
C LEU A 113 2.19 33.19 -12.94
N ASP A 114 2.25 33.17 -11.60
CA ASP A 114 1.49 32.20 -10.79
C ASP A 114 -0.02 32.39 -10.94
N TYR A 115 -0.51 33.64 -10.98
CA TYR A 115 -1.91 33.92 -11.23
C TYR A 115 -2.39 33.51 -12.62
N LEU A 116 -1.58 33.76 -13.64
CA LEU A 116 -1.89 33.36 -15.02
C LEU A 116 -1.86 31.83 -15.15
N ASN A 117 -0.87 31.16 -14.57
CA ASN A 117 -0.81 29.72 -14.57
C ASN A 117 -1.93 29.07 -13.74
N GLU A 118 -2.42 29.71 -12.66
CA GLU A 118 -3.63 29.28 -11.92
C GLU A 118 -4.89 29.44 -12.77
N LYS A 119 -4.98 30.51 -13.59
CA LYS A 119 -6.12 30.81 -14.48
C LYS A 119 -6.15 29.94 -15.73
N ASP A 120 -4.98 29.60 -16.26
CA ASP A 120 -4.81 28.77 -17.47
C ASP A 120 -4.74 27.27 -17.14
N GLY A 121 -4.80 26.89 -15.84
CA GLY A 121 -4.76 25.50 -15.39
C GLY A 121 -3.38 24.83 -15.52
N ILE A 122 -2.32 25.61 -15.72
CA ILE A 122 -0.95 25.15 -15.96
C ILE A 122 -0.26 24.75 -14.64
N VAL A 123 -0.62 25.36 -13.50
CA VAL A 123 -0.25 24.88 -12.16
C VAL A 123 -1.46 24.40 -11.36
N SER A 124 -1.77 23.14 -11.56
CA SER A 124 -2.65 22.32 -10.74
C SER A 124 -1.99 21.96 -9.41
N HIS A 125 -2.01 22.89 -8.47
CA HIS A 125 -1.65 22.57 -7.09
C HIS A 125 -2.62 21.50 -6.54
N LEU A 126 -2.12 20.52 -5.77
CA LEU A 126 -2.91 19.56 -4.96
C LEU A 126 -3.48 20.31 -3.75
N LYS A 127 -4.06 21.48 -4.01
CA LYS A 127 -4.69 22.36 -3.04
C LYS A 127 -6.19 22.22 -3.23
N ASN A 128 -6.91 22.27 -2.12
CA ASN A 128 -8.38 22.25 -2.03
C ASN A 128 -9.05 20.87 -2.19
N GLY A 129 -8.34 19.76 -1.97
CA GLY A 129 -8.94 18.41 -1.98
C GLY A 129 -9.45 17.96 -3.36
N LYS A 130 -9.05 18.66 -4.43
CA LYS A 130 -9.49 18.35 -5.80
C LYS A 130 -8.63 17.23 -6.39
N PRO A 131 -9.23 16.27 -7.12
CA PRO A 131 -8.48 15.26 -7.85
C PRO A 131 -7.65 15.91 -8.96
N TYR A 132 -6.38 15.52 -9.05
CA TYR A 132 -5.48 15.92 -10.12
C TYR A 132 -5.21 14.75 -11.06
N PRO A 133 -5.45 14.89 -12.38
CA PRO A 133 -5.28 13.79 -13.33
C PRO A 133 -3.82 13.34 -13.46
N LEU A 134 -3.63 12.03 -13.57
CA LEU A 134 -2.34 11.39 -13.83
C LEU A 134 -2.26 10.94 -15.29
N SER A 135 -1.07 11.03 -15.91
CA SER A 135 -0.84 10.70 -17.32
C SER A 135 -1.09 9.23 -17.66
N SER A 136 -0.82 8.33 -16.71
CA SER A 136 -1.05 6.89 -16.84
C SER A 136 -2.53 6.47 -16.69
N GLY A 137 -3.43 7.44 -16.50
CA GLY A 137 -4.86 7.22 -16.32
C GLY A 137 -5.23 7.04 -14.85
N GLY A 138 -5.99 8.00 -14.32
CA GLY A 138 -6.36 8.07 -12.91
C GLY A 138 -6.24 9.49 -12.38
N SER A 139 -6.39 9.65 -11.07
CA SER A 139 -6.20 10.94 -10.41
C SER A 139 -5.61 10.77 -9.01
N ILE A 140 -4.80 11.72 -8.59
CA ILE A 140 -4.31 11.85 -7.22
C ILE A 140 -5.11 12.94 -6.49
N THR A 141 -5.64 12.60 -5.32
CA THR A 141 -6.44 13.48 -4.48
C THR A 141 -5.73 13.72 -3.15
N PRO A 142 -5.45 14.98 -2.77
CA PRO A 142 -4.87 15.31 -1.48
C PRO A 142 -5.93 15.25 -0.37
N ILE A 143 -5.58 14.67 0.76
CA ILE A 143 -6.45 14.47 1.92
C ILE A 143 -5.80 15.14 3.13
N SER A 144 -6.47 16.12 3.71
CA SER A 144 -5.98 16.78 4.92
C SER A 144 -5.88 15.78 6.06
N ASN A 145 -4.70 15.65 6.67
CA ASN A 145 -4.50 14.77 7.81
C ASN A 145 -4.56 15.55 9.14
N SER A 146 -4.82 14.84 10.24
CA SER A 146 -4.94 15.43 11.59
C SER A 146 -3.65 16.04 12.13
N ARG A 147 -2.53 15.93 11.40
CA ARG A 147 -1.19 16.42 11.77
C ARG A 147 -0.80 17.71 11.04
N GLY A 148 -1.75 18.35 10.34
CA GLY A 148 -1.50 19.60 9.63
C GLY A 148 -0.77 19.43 8.29
N GLY A 149 -0.77 18.22 7.72
CA GLY A 149 -0.24 17.89 6.39
C GLY A 149 -1.29 17.31 5.46
N TYR A 150 -0.84 16.73 4.35
CA TYR A 150 -1.68 16.08 3.34
C TYR A 150 -1.25 14.63 3.12
N ASP A 151 -2.16 13.69 3.34
CA ASP A 151 -2.14 12.36 2.75
C ASP A 151 -2.63 12.41 1.29
N TYR A 152 -2.48 11.33 0.54
CA TYR A 152 -2.79 11.29 -0.89
C TYR A 152 -3.43 9.97 -1.27
N ASP A 153 -4.59 10.04 -1.92
CA ASP A 153 -5.24 8.89 -2.52
C ASP A 153 -5.04 8.93 -4.04
N VAL A 154 -4.68 7.80 -4.62
CA VAL A 154 -4.64 7.61 -6.07
C VAL A 154 -5.83 6.76 -6.47
N SER A 155 -6.64 7.26 -7.40
CA SER A 155 -7.83 6.59 -7.89
C SER A 155 -7.77 6.34 -9.40
N VAL A 156 -8.38 5.23 -9.83
CA VAL A 156 -8.52 4.84 -11.24
C VAL A 156 -9.97 4.41 -11.46
N GLY A 157 -10.66 5.06 -12.39
CA GLY A 157 -12.06 4.75 -12.69
C GLY A 157 -12.99 4.87 -11.48
N GLY A 158 -12.72 5.82 -10.57
CA GLY A 158 -13.48 6.03 -9.35
C GLY A 158 -13.09 5.13 -8.16
N ASN A 159 -12.23 4.14 -8.37
CA ASN A 159 -11.74 3.27 -7.29
C ASN A 159 -10.40 3.77 -6.78
N ILE A 160 -10.24 3.91 -5.46
CA ILE A 160 -8.94 4.17 -4.85
C ILE A 160 -8.09 2.91 -5.02
N VAL A 161 -6.86 3.04 -5.52
CA VAL A 161 -5.93 1.93 -5.79
C VAL A 161 -4.68 1.99 -4.91
N LEU A 162 -4.32 3.18 -4.44
CA LEU A 162 -3.22 3.43 -3.52
C LEU A 162 -3.59 4.59 -2.59
N SER A 163 -3.17 4.49 -1.33
CA SER A 163 -3.34 5.55 -0.33
C SER A 163 -2.02 5.76 0.40
N SER A 164 -1.57 7.00 0.50
CA SER A 164 -0.40 7.36 1.29
C SER A 164 -0.85 7.68 2.71
N ASN A 165 -0.23 7.08 3.72
CA ASN A 165 -0.45 7.46 5.12
C ASN A 165 0.87 7.97 5.71
N GLN A 166 1.00 9.29 5.80
CA GLN A 166 2.20 9.95 6.34
C GLN A 166 2.40 9.67 7.83
N GLY A 167 1.33 9.36 8.57
CA GLY A 167 1.39 9.07 10.01
C GLY A 167 1.78 7.63 10.36
N LEU A 168 1.58 6.67 9.44
CA LEU A 168 1.88 5.24 9.63
C LEU A 168 3.05 4.73 8.74
N GLY A 169 3.70 5.63 8.00
CA GLY A 169 5.01 5.37 7.43
C GLY A 169 5.03 4.67 6.07
N GLY A 170 4.00 4.80 5.22
CA GLY A 170 4.05 4.24 3.88
C GLY A 170 2.82 4.40 3.02
N TRP A 171 2.84 3.71 1.88
CA TRP A 171 1.73 3.57 0.96
C TRP A 171 1.03 2.23 1.17
N THR A 172 -0.29 2.26 1.25
CA THR A 172 -1.16 1.08 1.26
C THR A 172 -1.89 0.97 -0.07
N PHE A 173 -2.50 -0.18 -0.32
CA PHE A 173 -3.33 -0.42 -1.50
C PHE A 173 -4.72 -0.87 -1.10
N THR A 174 -5.66 -0.56 -1.96
CA THR A 174 -7.04 -1.05 -1.93
C THR A 174 -7.29 -1.88 -3.17
N MET A 175 -8.00 -2.99 -2.98
CA MET A 175 -8.40 -3.86 -4.08
C MET A 175 -9.54 -3.22 -4.87
N THR A 176 -9.44 -3.27 -6.18
CA THR A 176 -10.54 -2.94 -7.09
C THR A 176 -11.60 -4.06 -7.07
N PRO A 177 -12.84 -3.80 -7.50
CA PRO A 177 -13.88 -4.84 -7.58
C PRO A 177 -13.43 -6.07 -8.39
N ALA A 178 -12.75 -5.87 -9.52
CA ALA A 178 -12.24 -6.96 -10.35
C ALA A 178 -11.16 -7.81 -9.65
N GLU A 179 -10.33 -7.18 -8.82
CA GLU A 179 -9.35 -7.91 -7.99
C GLU A 179 -10.04 -8.66 -6.86
N MET A 180 -11.08 -8.10 -6.26
CA MET A 180 -11.86 -8.78 -5.23
C MET A 180 -12.47 -10.07 -5.79
N ASP A 181 -13.04 -10.03 -6.98
CA ASP A 181 -13.61 -11.21 -7.64
C ASP A 181 -12.56 -12.30 -7.88
N LYS A 182 -11.37 -11.92 -8.38
CA LYS A 182 -10.26 -12.88 -8.54
C LYS A 182 -9.68 -13.36 -7.22
N LYS A 183 -9.63 -12.53 -6.18
CA LYS A 183 -9.19 -12.96 -4.83
C LYS A 183 -10.19 -13.96 -4.25
N ASN A 184 -11.48 -13.80 -4.53
CA ASN A 184 -12.49 -14.79 -4.15
C ASN A 184 -12.25 -16.15 -4.83
N GLU A 185 -11.87 -16.18 -6.11
CA GLU A 185 -11.48 -17.43 -6.78
C GLU A 185 -10.25 -18.07 -6.14
N PHE A 186 -9.21 -17.27 -5.86
CA PHE A 186 -8.01 -17.71 -5.17
C PHE A 186 -8.36 -18.35 -3.82
N ASN A 187 -9.16 -17.65 -3.00
CA ASN A 187 -9.54 -18.11 -1.67
C ASN A 187 -10.36 -19.41 -1.75
N LYS A 188 -11.25 -19.55 -2.73
CA LYS A 188 -12.01 -20.81 -2.93
C LYS A 188 -11.09 -22.01 -3.17
N ILE A 189 -10.06 -21.86 -4.01
CA ILE A 189 -9.10 -22.94 -4.29
C ILE A 189 -8.27 -23.26 -3.03
N PHE A 190 -7.80 -22.20 -2.37
CA PHE A 190 -7.00 -22.30 -1.15
C PHE A 190 -7.78 -22.98 -0.01
N ASP A 191 -8.96 -22.47 0.33
CA ASP A 191 -9.80 -22.98 1.42
C ASP A 191 -10.26 -24.41 1.15
N SER A 192 -10.63 -24.74 -0.10
CA SER A 192 -11.01 -26.10 -0.48
C SER A 192 -9.88 -27.09 -0.23
N THR A 193 -8.64 -26.72 -0.54
CA THR A 193 -7.48 -27.60 -0.39
C THR A 193 -7.06 -27.68 1.06
N TYR A 194 -6.99 -26.54 1.76
CA TYR A 194 -6.68 -26.45 3.18
C TYR A 194 -7.63 -27.32 4.03
N ASN A 195 -8.94 -27.22 3.79
CA ASN A 195 -9.93 -28.01 4.51
C ASN A 195 -9.81 -29.51 4.21
N ALA A 196 -9.52 -29.88 2.95
CA ALA A 196 -9.29 -31.28 2.57
C ALA A 196 -8.06 -31.85 3.29
N THR A 197 -6.92 -31.15 3.26
CA THR A 197 -5.69 -31.58 3.93
C THR A 197 -5.85 -31.63 5.46
N LYS A 198 -6.52 -30.65 6.07
CA LYS A 198 -6.83 -30.71 7.51
C LYS A 198 -7.76 -31.87 7.87
N HIS A 199 -8.69 -32.24 7.00
CA HIS A 199 -9.58 -33.38 7.22
C HIS A 199 -8.82 -34.70 7.09
N GLU A 200 -7.95 -34.84 6.09
CA GLU A 200 -7.07 -35.99 5.90
C GLU A 200 -6.11 -36.16 7.09
N ASN A 201 -5.46 -35.09 7.54
CA ASN A 201 -4.59 -35.09 8.73
C ASN A 201 -5.32 -35.40 10.04
N LYS A 202 -6.65 -35.23 10.09
CA LYS A 202 -7.47 -35.67 11.22
C LYS A 202 -7.86 -37.14 11.13
N ILE A 203 -8.00 -37.69 9.93
CA ILE A 203 -8.35 -39.10 9.69
C ILE A 203 -7.15 -40.01 9.88
N VAL A 204 -5.95 -39.59 9.47
CA VAL A 204 -4.70 -40.31 9.74
C VAL A 204 -4.27 -39.92 11.16
N PRO A 205 -4.53 -40.73 12.19
CA PRO A 205 -4.06 -40.40 13.53
C PRO A 205 -2.53 -40.40 13.46
N ASN A 206 -1.93 -39.52 14.24
CA ASN A 206 -0.50 -39.45 14.51
C ASN A 206 -0.03 -40.80 15.12
N GLU A 207 0.11 -41.84 14.30
CA GLU A 207 0.80 -43.08 14.64
C GLU A 207 2.28 -42.74 14.74
N ARG A 208 2.64 -42.06 15.83
CA ARG A 208 3.96 -42.17 16.40
C ARG A 208 4.16 -43.65 16.68
N ILE A 209 4.96 -44.25 15.81
CA ILE A 209 5.51 -45.58 15.97
C ILE A 209 6.31 -45.56 17.28
N ASP A 210 5.70 -45.99 18.37
CA ASP A 210 6.40 -46.32 19.61
C ASP A 210 7.24 -47.56 19.34
N ILE A 211 8.45 -47.36 18.82
CA ILE A 211 9.47 -48.40 18.79
C ILE A 211 9.96 -48.59 20.23
N ARG A 212 9.32 -49.52 20.96
CA ARG A 212 9.92 -50.10 22.17
C ARG A 212 11.02 -51.08 21.74
N ILE A 213 12.25 -50.78 22.12
CA ILE A 213 13.34 -51.76 22.29
C ILE A 213 13.49 -51.99 23.80
#